data_AF-A0A7W5H4B7-F1
#
_entry.id   AF-A0A7W5H4B7-F1
#
_cell.length_a   1.000
_cell.length_b   1.000
_cell.length_c   1.000
_cell.angle_alpha   90.00
_cell.angle_beta   90.00
_cell.angle_gamma   90.00
#
_symmetry.space_group_name_H-M   'P 1'
#
loop_
_entity.id
_entity.type
_entity.pdbx_description
1 polymer ?
#
loop_
_entity_poly.entity_id
_entity_poly.type
_entity_poly.pdbx_seq_one_letter_code
_entity_poly.pdbx_strand_id
1 'polypeptide(L)'
;MDDEPQTPETLFHTAVGVEGGLGVLALTLGYFLGPDARELVPAFNQLPALLGGVGLGILATFPLLLLMAVIRRIKHPAVEQLDQLSEHPMIELMLKLGPAELLVISLCAGVGEELLFRGWLMPAIAQLLHGDPVSLLSGDPSIVRPWWAFGGWTSEIANELSRNSSAAGESAAVTWSGLTQWWSNSIGWEMTVAWILSSIGFGFVHPISKLYIGVTGLMGLYFGALLILTGNLMIPIIAHALYDAIQLWSAAAEEASKDAKSA
;
A
#
# COMPACT_ATOMS: atom_id res chain seq x y z
N MET A 1 34.69 2.96 -12.64
CA MET A 1 33.72 1.89 -12.89
C MET A 1 33.05 2.31 -14.17
N ASP A 2 33.37 1.62 -15.25
CA ASP A 2 32.74 1.88 -16.54
C ASP A 2 31.24 1.59 -16.34
N ASP A 3 30.38 2.60 -16.51
CA ASP A 3 28.93 2.42 -16.45
C ASP A 3 28.54 1.55 -17.65
N GLU A 4 28.44 0.25 -17.38
CA GLU A 4 27.94 -0.72 -18.35
C GLU A 4 26.53 -0.28 -18.76
N PRO A 5 26.24 -0.12 -20.07
CA PRO A 5 24.96 0.39 -20.52
C PRO A 5 23.84 -0.50 -19.99
N GLN A 6 22.84 0.10 -19.34
CA GLN A 6 21.68 -0.62 -18.81
C GLN A 6 20.95 -1.35 -19.95
N THR A 7 20.89 -2.68 -19.86
CA THR A 7 20.07 -3.53 -20.74
C THR A 7 18.75 -3.89 -20.05
N PRO A 8 17.71 -4.34 -20.77
CA PRO A 8 16.49 -4.83 -20.14
C PRO A 8 16.76 -5.96 -19.13
N GLU A 9 17.64 -6.91 -19.46
CA GLU A 9 18.02 -8.01 -18.57
C GLU A 9 18.70 -7.51 -17.29
N THR A 10 19.68 -6.60 -17.42
CA THR A 10 20.35 -5.98 -16.26
C THR A 10 19.35 -5.20 -15.40
N LEU A 11 18.42 -4.49 -16.03
CA LEU A 11 17.36 -3.74 -15.35
C LEU A 11 16.44 -4.68 -14.58
N PHE A 12 15.99 -5.79 -15.19
CA PHE A 12 15.16 -6.79 -14.53
C PHE A 12 15.82 -7.35 -13.27
N HIS A 13 17.08 -7.78 -13.37
CA HIS A 13 17.81 -8.30 -12.21
C HIS A 13 18.03 -7.24 -11.13
N THR A 14 18.31 -6.00 -11.52
CA THR A 14 18.47 -4.89 -10.59
C THR A 14 17.16 -4.59 -9.86
N ALA A 15 16.05 -4.49 -10.58
CA ALA A 15 14.73 -4.25 -10.00
C ALA A 15 14.35 -5.37 -9.02
N VAL A 16 14.40 -6.64 -9.45
CA VAL A 16 14.10 -7.77 -8.57
C VAL A 16 15.02 -7.81 -7.34
N GLY A 17 16.31 -7.52 -7.51
CA GLY A 17 17.29 -7.49 -6.43
C GLY A 17 17.04 -6.37 -5.41
N VAL A 18 16.73 -5.16 -5.89
CA VAL A 18 16.41 -4.01 -5.03
C VAL A 18 15.09 -4.24 -4.30
N GLU A 19 14.02 -4.57 -5.02
CA GLU A 19 12.69 -4.77 -4.43
C GLU A 19 12.66 -5.94 -3.44
N GLY A 20 13.23 -7.09 -3.83
CA GLY A 20 13.40 -8.22 -2.92
C GLY A 20 14.29 -7.87 -1.72
N GLY A 21 15.32 -7.06 -1.94
CA GLY A 21 16.21 -6.52 -0.91
C GLY A 21 15.48 -5.66 0.12
N LEU A 22 14.51 -4.84 -0.29
CA LEU A 22 13.66 -4.07 0.63
C LEU A 22 12.85 -4.99 1.56
N GLY A 23 12.31 -6.09 1.02
CA GLY A 23 11.62 -7.10 1.82
C GLY A 23 12.55 -7.79 2.84
N VAL A 24 13.75 -8.19 2.41
CA VAL A 24 14.76 -8.77 3.32
C VAL A 24 15.19 -7.76 4.39
N LEU A 25 15.37 -6.50 4.01
CA LEU A 25 15.68 -5.41 4.93
C LEU A 25 14.59 -5.26 5.98
N ALA A 26 13.32 -5.24 5.57
CA ALA A 26 12.18 -5.15 6.48
C ALA A 26 12.16 -6.30 7.50
N LEU A 27 12.38 -7.54 7.05
CA LEU A 27 12.44 -8.71 7.93
C LEU A 27 13.64 -8.65 8.88
N THR A 28 14.77 -8.16 8.42
CA THR A 28 15.99 -8.00 9.24
C THR A 28 15.78 -6.93 10.31
N LEU A 29 15.21 -5.79 9.95
CA LEU A 29 14.89 -4.72 10.88
C LEU A 29 13.86 -5.17 11.91
N GLY A 30 12.80 -5.86 11.47
CA GLY A 30 11.79 -6.44 12.37
C GLY A 30 12.38 -7.46 13.35
N TYR A 31 13.34 -8.27 12.91
CA TYR A 31 14.01 -9.24 13.78
C TYR A 31 14.86 -8.58 14.89
N PHE A 32 15.59 -7.50 14.58
CA PHE A 32 16.52 -6.88 15.54
C PHE A 32 15.90 -5.73 16.35
N LEU A 33 14.99 -4.97 15.76
CA LEU A 33 14.46 -3.74 16.33
C LEU A 33 12.96 -3.85 16.67
N GLY A 34 12.26 -4.81 16.05
CA GLY A 34 10.81 -4.81 16.00
C GLY A 34 10.24 -3.58 15.25
N PRO A 35 8.93 -3.51 15.05
CA PRO A 35 7.95 -4.61 15.06
C PRO A 35 8.16 -5.62 13.92
N ASP A 36 7.61 -6.83 14.02
CA ASP A 36 7.80 -7.88 13.00
C ASP A 36 6.67 -7.88 11.95
N ALA A 37 7.01 -7.54 10.70
CA ALA A 37 6.08 -7.52 9.58
C ALA A 37 5.37 -8.88 9.35
N ARG A 38 5.98 -10.00 9.75
CA ARG A 38 5.42 -11.35 9.57
C ARG A 38 4.17 -11.59 10.40
N GLU A 39 4.01 -10.88 11.52
CA GLU A 39 2.82 -11.00 12.37
C GLU A 39 1.55 -10.51 11.67
N LEU A 40 1.71 -9.72 10.60
CA LEU A 40 0.63 -9.11 9.83
C LEU A 40 0.28 -9.91 8.57
N VAL A 41 1.05 -10.95 8.28
CA VAL A 41 0.76 -11.89 7.19
C VAL A 41 0.01 -13.10 7.79
N PRO A 42 -1.20 -13.42 7.32
CA PRO A 42 -1.95 -14.56 7.82
C PRO A 42 -1.17 -15.87 7.68
N ALA A 43 -1.22 -16.70 8.73
CA ALA A 43 -0.59 -18.01 8.71
C ALA A 43 -1.28 -18.97 7.72
N PHE A 44 -0.54 -19.97 7.22
CA PHE A 44 -1.03 -20.92 6.22
C PHE A 44 -2.27 -21.73 6.63
N ASN A 45 -2.54 -21.86 7.93
CA ASN A 45 -3.72 -22.55 8.46
C ASN A 45 -4.96 -21.64 8.51
N GLN A 46 -4.83 -20.33 8.29
CA GLN A 46 -5.93 -19.37 8.30
C GLN A 46 -6.53 -19.19 6.90
N LEU A 47 -7.03 -20.28 6.31
CA LEU A 47 -7.50 -20.30 4.93
C LEU A 47 -8.51 -19.18 4.58
N PRO A 48 -9.49 -18.83 5.44
CA PRO A 48 -10.36 -17.69 5.17
C PRO A 48 -9.59 -16.38 5.01
N ALA A 49 -8.64 -16.08 5.90
CA ALA A 49 -7.86 -14.84 5.84
C ALA A 49 -6.94 -14.78 4.60
N LEU A 50 -6.42 -15.93 4.15
CA LEU A 50 -5.64 -16.04 2.93
C LEU A 50 -6.48 -15.79 1.67
N LEU A 51 -7.54 -16.59 1.48
CA LEU A 51 -8.44 -16.46 0.32
C LEU A 51 -9.09 -15.08 0.28
N GLY A 52 -9.47 -14.62 1.46
CA GLY A 52 -9.97 -13.29 1.71
C GLY A 52 -8.99 -12.18 1.36
N GLY A 53 -7.74 -12.32 1.80
CA GLY A 53 -6.66 -11.39 1.49
C GLY A 53 -6.42 -11.27 0.00
N VAL A 54 -6.44 -12.41 -0.72
CA VAL A 54 -6.34 -12.44 -2.18
C VAL A 54 -7.54 -11.74 -2.83
N GLY A 55 -8.76 -12.13 -2.48
CA GLY A 55 -9.97 -11.55 -3.06
C GLY A 55 -10.10 -10.04 -2.81
N LEU A 56 -9.87 -9.61 -1.57
CA LEU A 56 -9.91 -8.20 -1.20
C LEU A 56 -8.73 -7.41 -1.78
N GLY A 57 -7.53 -7.99 -1.89
CA GLY A 57 -6.38 -7.38 -2.56
C GLY A 57 -6.66 -7.08 -4.03
N ILE A 58 -7.24 -8.05 -4.76
CA ILE A 58 -7.69 -7.86 -6.15
C ILE A 58 -8.74 -6.75 -6.23
N LEU A 59 -9.73 -6.76 -5.33
CA LEU A 59 -10.76 -5.71 -5.31
C LEU A 59 -10.18 -4.33 -4.99
N ALA A 60 -9.17 -4.28 -4.12
CA ALA A 60 -8.47 -3.06 -3.72
C ALA A 60 -7.57 -2.48 -4.83
N THR A 61 -7.25 -3.24 -5.88
CA THR A 61 -6.58 -2.70 -7.07
C THR A 61 -7.50 -1.75 -7.86
N PHE A 62 -8.81 -1.98 -7.89
CA PHE A 62 -9.72 -1.16 -8.72
C PHE A 62 -9.78 0.32 -8.33
N PRO A 63 -9.86 0.71 -7.05
CA PRO A 63 -9.76 2.12 -6.66
C PRO A 63 -8.48 2.81 -7.14
N LEU A 64 -7.34 2.11 -7.16
CA LEU A 64 -6.07 2.65 -7.64
C LEU A 64 -6.06 2.86 -9.15
N LEU A 65 -6.59 1.88 -9.91
CA LEU A 65 -6.76 2.01 -11.35
C LEU A 65 -7.73 3.16 -11.68
N LEU A 66 -8.82 3.28 -10.92
CA LEU A 66 -9.77 4.38 -11.06
C LEU A 66 -9.12 5.73 -10.75
N LEU A 67 -8.34 5.82 -9.67
CA LEU A 67 -7.59 7.02 -9.30
C LEU A 67 -6.69 7.47 -10.46
N MET A 68 -5.89 6.55 -11.00
CA MET A 68 -5.00 6.86 -12.12
C MET A 68 -5.78 7.21 -13.39
N ALA A 69 -6.87 6.50 -13.70
CA ALA A 69 -7.74 6.82 -14.83
C ALA A 69 -8.41 8.20 -14.70
N VAL A 70 -8.76 8.63 -13.49
CA VAL A 70 -9.28 9.98 -13.22
C VAL A 70 -8.19 11.03 -13.38
N ILE A 71 -7.01 10.80 -12.80
CA ILE A 71 -5.87 11.73 -12.90
C ILE A 71 -5.51 11.98 -14.36
N ARG A 72 -5.38 10.93 -15.18
CA ARG A 72 -5.06 11.01 -16.61
C ARG A 72 -6.11 11.75 -17.45
N ARG A 73 -7.33 11.99 -16.94
CA ARG A 73 -8.35 12.81 -17.64
C ARG A 73 -8.20 14.31 -17.39
N ILE A 74 -7.38 14.70 -16.42
CA ILE A 74 -7.20 16.10 -16.05
C ILE A 74 -6.18 16.74 -17.00
N LYS A 75 -6.63 17.75 -17.75
CA LYS A 75 -5.76 18.55 -18.64
C LYS A 75 -4.98 19.57 -17.83
N HIS A 76 -3.87 19.14 -17.24
CA HIS A 76 -2.99 19.99 -16.45
C HIS A 76 -1.52 19.66 -16.76
N PRO A 77 -0.61 20.67 -16.87
CA PRO A 77 0.80 20.43 -17.22
C PRO A 77 1.53 19.44 -16.30
N ALA A 78 1.18 19.42 -15.01
CA ALA A 78 1.75 18.45 -14.07
C ALA A 78 1.32 17.00 -14.35
N VAL A 79 0.15 16.79 -14.95
CA VAL A 79 -0.35 15.47 -15.37
C VAL A 79 0.29 15.06 -16.69
N GLU A 80 0.51 15.99 -17.62
CA GLU A 80 1.25 15.72 -18.85
C GLU A 80 2.69 15.23 -18.57
N GLN A 81 3.31 15.70 -17.49
CA GLN A 81 4.59 15.15 -17.00
C GLN A 81 4.51 13.69 -16.55
N LEU A 82 3.33 13.20 -16.13
CA LEU A 82 3.12 11.78 -15.85
C LEU A 82 3.06 10.96 -17.14
N ASP A 83 2.54 11.53 -18.23
CA ASP A 83 2.49 10.83 -19.52
C ASP A 83 3.88 10.78 -20.17
N GLN A 84 4.76 11.74 -19.87
CA GLN A 84 6.17 11.75 -20.28
C GLN A 84 7.04 10.76 -19.48
N LEU A 85 6.49 10.05 -18.48
CA LEU A 85 7.22 9.03 -17.73
C LEU A 85 7.72 7.90 -18.63
N SER A 86 6.93 7.49 -19.64
CA SER A 86 7.33 6.44 -20.57
C SER A 86 8.55 6.83 -21.42
N GLU A 87 8.84 8.13 -21.55
CA GLU A 87 10.02 8.64 -22.26
C GLU A 87 11.29 8.59 -21.39
N HIS A 88 11.18 8.26 -20.10
CA HIS A 88 12.33 8.09 -19.24
C HIS A 88 13.11 6.82 -19.64
N PRO A 89 14.45 6.89 -19.83
CA PRO A 89 15.24 5.77 -20.37
C PRO A 89 15.06 4.45 -19.60
N MET A 90 14.94 4.52 -18.27
CA MET A 90 14.69 3.31 -17.46
C MET A 90 13.29 2.72 -17.68
N ILE A 91 12.27 3.55 -17.86
CA ILE A 91 10.91 3.07 -18.12
C ILE A 91 10.85 2.49 -19.53
N GLU A 92 11.45 3.15 -20.52
CA GLU A 92 11.55 2.61 -21.89
C GLU A 92 12.23 1.23 -21.93
N LEU A 93 13.32 1.04 -21.18
CA LEU A 93 13.98 -0.27 -21.03
C LEU A 93 13.08 -1.29 -20.33
N MET A 94 12.33 -0.87 -19.32
CA MET A 94 11.39 -1.73 -18.61
C MET A 94 10.24 -2.19 -19.52
N LEU A 95 9.72 -1.33 -20.39
CA LEU A 95 8.65 -1.67 -21.33
C LEU A 95 9.07 -2.68 -22.41
N LYS A 96 10.38 -2.90 -22.60
CA LYS A 96 10.92 -3.94 -23.48
C LYS A 96 10.95 -5.33 -22.85
N LEU A 97 10.68 -5.44 -21.55
CA LEU A 97 10.59 -6.71 -20.83
C LEU A 97 9.32 -7.49 -21.20
N GLY A 98 9.40 -8.81 -21.10
CA GLY A 98 8.28 -9.70 -21.29
C GLY A 98 7.21 -9.54 -20.21
N PRO A 99 5.94 -9.88 -20.50
CA PRO A 99 4.86 -9.77 -19.51
C PRO A 99 5.11 -10.52 -18.20
N ALA A 100 5.79 -11.67 -18.25
CA ALA A 100 6.15 -12.45 -17.07
C ALA A 100 7.22 -11.76 -16.22
N GLU A 101 8.21 -11.12 -16.84
CA GLU A 101 9.26 -10.37 -16.15
C GLU A 101 8.67 -9.15 -15.44
N LEU A 102 7.77 -8.42 -16.10
CA LEU A 102 7.02 -7.32 -15.50
C LEU A 102 6.21 -7.78 -14.30
N LEU A 103 5.51 -8.92 -14.40
CA LEU A 103 4.77 -9.49 -13.27
C LEU A 103 5.69 -9.83 -12.10
N VAL A 104 6.87 -10.41 -12.36
CA VAL A 104 7.84 -10.74 -11.31
C VAL A 104 8.36 -9.48 -10.63
N ILE A 105 8.68 -8.43 -11.38
CA ILE A 105 9.07 -7.13 -10.81
C ILE A 105 7.96 -6.59 -9.91
N SER A 106 6.72 -6.54 -10.41
CA SER A 106 5.58 -6.03 -9.65
C SER A 106 5.28 -6.84 -8.39
N LEU A 107 5.43 -8.16 -8.44
CA LEU A 107 5.32 -9.02 -7.25
C LEU A 107 6.42 -8.72 -6.23
N CYS A 108 7.65 -8.51 -6.70
CA CYS A 108 8.77 -8.16 -5.81
C CYS A 108 8.55 -6.78 -5.18
N ALA A 109 8.13 -5.78 -5.96
CA ALA A 109 7.83 -4.43 -5.46
C ALA A 109 6.69 -4.47 -4.43
N GLY A 110 5.56 -5.09 -4.79
CA GLY A 110 4.42 -5.22 -3.89
C GLY A 110 4.75 -5.97 -2.60
N VAL A 111 5.61 -7.00 -2.62
CA VAL A 111 6.05 -7.69 -1.40
C VAL A 111 7.07 -6.87 -0.63
N GLY A 112 8.13 -6.41 -1.30
CA GLY A 112 9.27 -5.75 -0.68
C GLY A 112 8.92 -4.42 -0.05
N GLU A 113 8.25 -3.55 -0.82
CA GLU A 113 7.87 -2.23 -0.35
C GLU A 113 6.79 -2.29 0.73
N GLU A 114 5.77 -3.14 0.61
CA GLU A 114 4.73 -3.23 1.64
C GLU A 114 5.27 -3.86 2.93
N LEU A 115 6.17 -4.85 2.86
CA LEU A 115 6.86 -5.36 4.06
C LEU A 115 7.65 -4.23 4.75
N LEU A 116 8.36 -3.41 3.99
CA LEU A 116 9.18 -2.34 4.55
C LEU A 116 8.34 -1.18 5.10
N PHE A 117 7.45 -0.62 4.29
CA PHE A 117 6.72 0.59 4.65
C PHE A 117 5.55 0.32 5.60
N ARG A 118 4.76 -0.74 5.33
CA ARG A 118 3.52 -1.02 6.06
C ARG A 118 3.75 -2.07 7.14
N GLY A 119 4.59 -3.05 6.85
CA GLY A 119 4.95 -4.11 7.78
C GLY A 119 5.90 -3.67 8.89
N TRP A 120 6.89 -2.82 8.58
CA TRP A 120 7.92 -2.41 9.54
C TRP A 120 7.88 -0.92 9.89
N LEU A 121 8.09 -0.02 8.91
CA LEU A 121 8.30 1.41 9.15
C LEU A 121 7.11 2.08 9.83
N MET A 122 5.88 1.84 9.35
CA MET A 122 4.67 2.40 9.93
C MET A 122 4.48 1.92 11.39
N PRO A 123 4.47 0.62 11.71
CA PRO A 123 4.47 0.16 13.10
C PRO A 123 5.65 0.67 13.95
N ALA A 124 6.85 0.77 13.38
CA ALA A 124 8.03 1.26 14.09
C ALA A 124 7.93 2.74 14.48
N ILE A 125 7.40 3.59 13.60
CA ILE A 125 7.11 4.99 13.93
C ILE A 125 6.05 5.07 15.03
N ALA A 126 5.00 4.25 14.96
CA ALA A 126 3.96 4.23 16.00
C ALA A 126 4.54 3.80 17.35
N GLN A 127 5.36 2.75 17.37
CA GLN A 127 6.06 2.27 18.56
C GLN A 127 7.01 3.33 19.14
N LEU A 128 7.74 4.06 18.29
CA LEU A 128 8.62 5.15 18.71
C LEU A 128 7.84 6.29 19.38
N LEU A 129 6.65 6.62 18.88
CA LEU A 129 5.80 7.67 19.44
C LEU A 129 5.12 7.24 20.75
N HIS A 130 4.74 5.96 20.87
CA HIS A 130 4.05 5.42 22.04
C HIS A 130 4.99 5.09 23.20
N GLY A 131 6.20 4.62 22.92
CA GLY A 131 7.21 4.22 23.91
C GLY A 131 7.18 2.74 24.31
N ASP A 132 6.11 2.02 23.98
CA ASP A 132 5.93 0.57 24.18
C ASP A 132 5.55 -0.11 22.85
N PRO A 133 5.73 -1.44 22.70
CA PRO A 133 5.26 -2.19 21.53
C PRO A 133 3.79 -1.91 21.21
N VAL A 134 3.54 -1.31 20.03
CA VAL A 134 2.20 -0.96 19.57
C VAL A 134 1.63 -2.12 18.75
N SER A 135 0.49 -2.65 19.18
CA SER A 135 -0.36 -3.47 18.31
C SER A 135 -0.97 -2.58 17.23
N LEU A 136 -0.93 -3.03 15.97
CA LEU A 136 -1.57 -2.31 14.85
C LEU A 136 -3.06 -2.03 15.06
N LEU A 137 -3.67 -2.77 15.98
CA LEU A 137 -5.02 -2.58 16.47
C LEU A 137 -4.90 -2.41 18.00
N SER A 138 -4.82 -1.17 18.48
CA SER A 138 -4.82 -0.84 19.91
C SER A 138 -6.19 -0.99 20.58
N GLY A 139 -7.15 -1.62 19.89
CA GLY A 139 -8.47 -1.92 20.42
C GLY A 139 -8.46 -3.06 21.44
N ASP A 140 -9.57 -3.21 22.16
CA ASP A 140 -9.79 -4.30 23.12
C ASP A 140 -9.49 -5.66 22.45
N PRO A 141 -8.50 -6.43 22.96
CA PRO A 141 -8.09 -7.71 22.36
C PRO A 141 -9.17 -8.79 22.43
N SER A 142 -10.25 -8.58 23.19
CA SER A 142 -11.42 -9.45 23.19
C SER A 142 -12.31 -9.28 21.96
N ILE A 143 -12.12 -8.22 21.17
CA ILE A 143 -12.91 -7.93 19.97
C ILE A 143 -12.27 -8.64 18.77
N VAL A 144 -12.95 -9.68 18.27
CA VAL A 144 -12.56 -10.37 17.04
C VAL A 144 -12.91 -9.51 15.84
N ARG A 145 -11.90 -9.11 15.07
CA ARG A 145 -12.02 -8.28 13.86
C ARG A 145 -11.92 -9.16 12.61
N PRO A 146 -13.02 -9.56 11.96
CA PRO A 146 -12.95 -10.48 10.83
C PRO A 146 -12.39 -9.76 9.60
N TRP A 147 -11.41 -10.36 8.93
CA TRP A 147 -10.78 -9.82 7.71
C TRP A 147 -11.80 -9.44 6.62
N TRP A 148 -12.94 -10.13 6.53
CA TRP A 148 -13.94 -9.99 5.46
C TRP A 148 -14.94 -8.85 5.67
N ALA A 149 -15.06 -8.34 6.90
CA ALA A 149 -16.04 -7.33 7.24
C ALA A 149 -15.44 -5.91 7.32
N PHE A 150 -14.25 -5.70 6.76
CA PHE A 150 -13.35 -4.62 7.20
C PHE A 150 -13.28 -4.68 8.73
N GLY A 151 -12.73 -5.77 9.28
CA GLY A 151 -12.39 -5.87 10.70
C GLY A 151 -13.53 -5.68 11.72
N GLY A 152 -14.82 -5.78 11.37
CA GLY A 152 -15.90 -5.62 12.36
C GLY A 152 -16.19 -4.18 12.79
N TRP A 153 -15.52 -3.19 12.18
CA TRP A 153 -15.61 -1.78 12.51
C TRP A 153 -17.03 -1.22 12.46
N THR A 154 -17.89 -1.70 11.54
CA THR A 154 -19.29 -1.25 11.48
C THR A 154 -20.07 -1.62 12.75
N SER A 155 -19.81 -2.80 13.31
CA SER A 155 -20.41 -3.24 14.57
C SER A 155 -19.80 -2.53 15.77
N GLU A 156 -18.50 -2.23 15.76
CA GLU A 156 -17.82 -1.48 16.81
C GLU A 156 -18.27 -0.02 16.86
N ILE A 157 -18.30 0.65 15.71
CA ILE A 157 -18.82 2.01 15.58
C ILE A 157 -20.28 2.04 16.07
N ALA A 158 -21.11 1.09 15.64
CA ALA A 158 -22.50 1.01 16.11
C ALA A 158 -22.60 0.80 17.63
N ASN A 159 -21.75 -0.05 18.20
CA ASN A 159 -21.71 -0.31 19.64
C ASN A 159 -21.21 0.90 20.44
N GLU A 160 -20.12 1.56 20.03
CA GLU A 160 -19.56 2.77 20.66
C GLU A 160 -20.57 3.92 20.59
N LEU A 161 -21.18 4.14 19.42
CA LEU A 161 -22.22 5.15 19.23
C LEU A 161 -23.44 4.85 20.11
N SER A 162 -23.86 3.59 20.21
CA SER A 162 -24.96 3.17 21.08
C SER A 162 -24.65 3.41 22.56
N ARG A 163 -23.42 3.12 23.02
CA ARG A 163 -22.98 3.40 24.39
C ARG A 163 -23.00 4.90 24.69
N ASN A 164 -22.45 5.73 23.79
CA ASN A 164 -22.40 7.17 23.98
C ASN A 164 -23.78 7.82 23.95
N SER A 165 -24.67 7.38 23.05
CA SER A 165 -26.05 7.88 22.98
C SER A 165 -26.90 7.45 24.19
N SER A 166 -26.69 6.24 24.72
CA SER A 166 -27.36 5.78 25.95
C SER A 166 -26.94 6.58 27.19
N ALA A 167 -25.70 7.08 27.24
CA ALA A 167 -25.21 7.94 28.32
C ALA A 167 -25.70 9.40 28.18
N ALA A 168 -25.94 9.88 26.96
CA ALA A 168 -26.37 11.24 26.67
C ALA A 168 -27.90 11.42 26.58
N GLY A 169 -28.68 10.34 26.48
CA GLY A 169 -30.13 10.40 26.30
C GLY A 169 -30.57 10.87 24.90
N GLU A 170 -29.67 10.80 23.92
CA GLU A 170 -29.89 11.23 22.53
C GLU A 170 -30.11 10.03 21.60
N SER A 171 -30.61 10.27 20.39
CA SER A 171 -30.69 9.22 19.37
C SER A 171 -29.28 8.80 18.93
N ALA A 172 -29.09 7.51 18.62
CA ALA A 172 -27.82 6.95 18.15
C ALA A 172 -27.50 7.39 16.70
N ALA A 173 -27.34 8.69 16.49
CA ALA A 173 -26.88 9.27 15.25
C ALA A 173 -25.34 9.18 15.17
N VAL A 174 -24.81 8.95 13.98
CA VAL A 174 -23.37 9.05 13.72
C VAL A 174 -22.97 10.53 13.86
N THR A 175 -22.31 10.88 14.97
CA THR A 175 -21.79 12.22 15.20
C THR A 175 -20.30 12.29 14.91
N TRP A 176 -19.82 13.48 14.54
CA TRP A 176 -18.39 13.71 14.32
C TRP A 176 -17.55 13.41 15.57
N SER A 177 -18.02 13.81 16.75
CA SER A 177 -17.35 13.53 18.02
C SER A 177 -17.30 12.05 18.37
N GLY A 178 -18.38 11.29 18.08
CA GLY A 178 -18.39 9.85 18.27
C GLY A 178 -17.39 9.14 17.37
N LEU A 179 -17.28 9.57 16.11
CA LEU A 179 -16.32 9.01 15.16
C LEU A 179 -14.87 9.31 15.57
N THR A 180 -14.55 10.54 15.96
CA THR A 180 -13.19 10.91 16.37
C THR A 180 -12.77 10.21 17.66
N GLN A 181 -13.69 10.04 18.62
CA GLN A 181 -13.42 9.31 19.84
C GLN A 181 -13.18 7.81 19.59
N TRP A 182 -14.03 7.18 18.78
CA TRP A 182 -13.82 5.79 18.35
C TRP A 182 -12.48 5.62 17.63
N TRP A 183 -12.11 6.55 16.74
CA TRP A 183 -10.84 6.51 16.02
C TRP A 183 -9.66 6.59 16.99
N SER A 184 -9.72 7.54 17.94
CA SER A 184 -8.71 7.69 18.98
C SER A 184 -8.58 6.45 19.86
N ASN A 185 -9.69 5.79 20.20
CA ASN A 185 -9.70 4.61 21.06
C ASN A 185 -9.19 3.36 20.32
N SER A 186 -9.52 3.23 19.04
CA SER A 186 -9.33 1.97 18.32
C SER A 186 -8.06 1.91 17.48
N ILE A 187 -7.65 3.05 16.93
CA ILE A 187 -6.47 3.18 16.06
C ILE A 187 -5.35 3.94 16.79
N GLY A 188 -5.70 4.97 17.56
CA GLY A 188 -4.73 5.80 18.27
C GLY A 188 -4.11 6.90 17.40
N TRP A 189 -3.62 7.95 18.06
CA TRP A 189 -3.02 9.09 17.37
C TRP A 189 -1.60 8.75 16.86
N GLU A 190 -0.89 7.88 17.56
CA GLU A 190 0.46 7.40 17.23
C GLU A 190 0.46 6.69 15.88
N MET A 191 -0.49 5.75 15.71
CA MET A 191 -0.67 5.03 14.44
C MET A 191 -1.14 5.98 13.33
N THR A 192 -1.99 6.96 13.64
CA THR A 192 -2.43 7.95 12.66
C THR A 192 -1.25 8.78 12.13
N VAL A 193 -0.38 9.25 13.01
CA VAL A 193 0.84 9.98 12.64
C VAL A 193 1.77 9.07 11.85
N ALA A 194 1.98 7.84 12.31
CA ALA A 194 2.83 6.87 11.62
C ALA A 194 2.34 6.52 10.22
N TRP A 195 1.03 6.37 10.04
CA TRP A 195 0.37 6.15 8.76
C TRP A 195 0.63 7.30 7.80
N ILE A 196 0.47 8.55 8.25
CA ILE A 196 0.74 9.73 7.44
C ILE A 196 2.24 9.83 7.08
N LEU A 197 3.13 9.70 8.06
CA LEU A 197 4.57 9.86 7.86
C LEU A 197 5.16 8.77 6.97
N SER A 198 4.78 7.51 7.16
CA SER A 198 5.22 6.41 6.30
C SER A 198 4.71 6.59 4.86
N SER A 199 3.49 7.09 4.67
CA SER A 199 2.92 7.36 3.34
C SER A 199 3.63 8.53 2.64
N ILE A 200 3.98 9.58 3.38
CA ILE A 200 4.80 10.68 2.86
C ILE A 200 6.19 10.15 2.45
N GLY A 201 6.82 9.35 3.31
CA GLY A 201 8.10 8.71 3.03
C GLY A 201 8.04 7.84 1.77
N PHE A 202 6.97 7.07 1.61
CA PHE A 202 6.70 6.27 0.42
C PHE A 202 6.65 7.13 -0.85
N GLY A 203 5.97 8.28 -0.80
CA GLY A 203 5.96 9.20 -1.94
C GLY A 203 7.35 9.75 -2.29
N PHE A 204 8.18 10.05 -1.29
CA PHE A 204 9.51 10.61 -1.51
C PHE A 204 10.53 9.62 -2.11
N VAL A 205 10.34 8.31 -1.90
CA VAL A 205 11.17 7.29 -2.56
C VAL A 205 10.76 7.02 -4.01
N HIS A 206 9.72 7.70 -4.50
CA HIS A 206 9.26 7.69 -5.90
C HIS A 206 9.46 9.06 -6.59
N PRO A 207 10.68 9.60 -6.70
CA PRO A 207 10.90 11.00 -7.06
C PRO A 207 10.93 11.24 -8.58
N ILE A 208 9.93 10.78 -9.33
CA ILE A 208 9.92 11.02 -10.78
C ILE A 208 9.42 12.43 -11.13
N SER A 209 8.36 12.89 -10.47
CA SER A 209 7.88 14.27 -10.55
C SER A 209 7.23 14.68 -9.22
N LYS A 210 7.06 15.98 -8.99
CA LYS A 210 6.38 16.47 -7.78
C LYS A 210 4.96 15.93 -7.67
N LEU A 211 4.25 15.83 -8.80
CA LEU A 211 2.92 15.24 -8.81
C LEU A 211 2.99 13.75 -8.51
N TYR A 212 3.94 13.02 -9.10
CA TYR A 212 4.09 11.60 -8.87
C TYR A 212 4.41 11.26 -7.41
N ILE A 213 5.26 12.06 -6.74
CA ILE A 213 5.48 11.98 -5.27
C ILE A 213 4.16 12.12 -4.51
N GLY A 214 3.32 13.09 -4.90
CA GLY A 214 2.01 13.30 -4.26
C GLY A 214 1.04 12.14 -4.51
N VAL A 215 1.01 11.61 -5.73
CA VAL A 215 0.13 10.49 -6.12
C VAL A 215 0.54 9.20 -5.42
N THR A 216 1.84 8.86 -5.43
CA THR A 216 2.37 7.69 -4.73
C THR A 216 2.23 7.83 -3.22
N GLY A 217 2.38 9.03 -2.65
CA GLY A 217 2.05 9.29 -1.25
C GLY A 217 0.56 9.05 -0.92
N LEU A 218 -0.35 9.42 -1.82
CA LEU A 218 -1.78 9.12 -1.68
C LEU A 218 -2.08 7.62 -1.80
N MET A 219 -1.42 6.92 -2.73
CA MET A 219 -1.48 5.46 -2.79
C MET A 219 -0.95 4.84 -1.50
N GLY A 220 0.09 5.43 -0.92
CA GLY A 220 0.63 4.97 0.35
C GLY A 220 -0.35 5.14 1.52
N LEU A 221 -1.10 6.25 1.55
CA LEU A 221 -2.20 6.42 2.49
C LEU A 221 -3.25 5.32 2.28
N TYR A 222 -3.60 5.02 1.03
CA TYR A 222 -4.54 3.96 0.71
C TYR A 222 -4.08 2.57 1.20
N PHE A 223 -2.83 2.18 0.93
CA PHE A 223 -2.28 0.91 1.41
C PHE A 223 -2.22 0.82 2.94
N GLY A 224 -1.83 1.90 3.62
CA GLY A 224 -1.86 1.97 5.07
C GLY A 224 -3.28 1.83 5.64
N ALA A 225 -4.28 2.46 5.01
CA ALA A 225 -5.67 2.28 5.39
C ALA A 225 -6.14 0.83 5.21
N LEU A 226 -5.78 0.16 4.11
CA LEU A 226 -6.09 -1.25 3.90
C LEU A 226 -5.53 -2.11 5.05
N LEU A 227 -4.27 -1.88 5.44
CA LEU A 227 -3.67 -2.61 6.56
C LEU A 227 -4.37 -2.32 7.89
N ILE A 228 -4.58 -1.05 8.24
CA ILE A 228 -5.23 -0.66 9.50
C ILE A 228 -6.64 -1.26 9.58
N LEU A 229 -7.39 -1.23 8.48
CA LEU A 229 -8.78 -1.67 8.47
C LEU A 229 -8.92 -3.20 8.50
N THR A 230 -7.90 -3.94 8.05
CA THR A 230 -8.02 -5.39 7.84
C THR A 230 -7.10 -6.21 8.73
N GLY A 231 -6.03 -5.62 9.27
CA GLY A 231 -4.95 -6.32 9.96
C GLY A 231 -4.22 -7.33 9.08
N ASN A 232 -4.38 -7.25 7.75
CA ASN A 232 -3.88 -8.25 6.81
C ASN A 232 -3.00 -7.60 5.75
N LEU A 233 -1.68 -7.77 5.90
CA LEU A 233 -0.68 -7.20 5.01
C LEU A 233 -0.71 -7.80 3.59
N MET A 234 -1.31 -8.97 3.39
CA MET A 234 -1.45 -9.53 2.04
C MET A 234 -2.35 -8.67 1.13
N ILE A 235 -3.32 -7.96 1.71
CA ILE A 235 -4.26 -7.13 0.94
C ILE A 235 -3.53 -5.99 0.24
N PRO A 236 -2.76 -5.11 0.94
CA PRO A 236 -1.98 -4.08 0.26
C PRO A 236 -0.89 -4.66 -0.64
N ILE A 237 -0.21 -5.77 -0.26
CA ILE A 237 0.79 -6.45 -1.12
C ILE A 237 0.19 -6.79 -2.49
N ILE A 238 -0.97 -7.45 -2.49
CA ILE A 238 -1.63 -7.89 -3.73
C ILE A 238 -2.17 -6.70 -4.50
N ALA A 239 -2.78 -5.73 -3.81
CA ALA A 239 -3.31 -4.52 -4.44
C ALA A 239 -2.21 -3.75 -5.19
N HIS A 240 -1.05 -3.59 -4.56
CA HIS A 240 0.13 -2.94 -5.09
C HIS A 240 0.71 -3.73 -6.27
N ALA A 241 1.04 -5.01 -6.08
CA ALA A 241 1.63 -5.81 -7.15
C ALA A 241 0.74 -5.90 -8.40
N LEU A 242 -0.58 -6.03 -8.22
CA LEU A 242 -1.50 -6.05 -9.36
C LEU A 242 -1.65 -4.69 -10.02
N TYR A 243 -1.65 -3.60 -9.24
CA TYR A 243 -1.69 -2.26 -9.79
C TYR A 243 -0.49 -2.04 -10.73
N ASP A 244 0.72 -2.33 -10.25
CA ASP A 244 1.94 -2.16 -11.04
C ASP A 244 1.95 -3.05 -12.28
N ALA A 245 1.59 -4.32 -12.14
CA ALA A 245 1.58 -5.26 -13.27
C ALA A 245 0.63 -4.78 -14.38
N ILE A 246 -0.58 -4.33 -14.00
CA ILE A 246 -1.56 -3.80 -14.96
C ILE A 246 -1.05 -2.53 -15.63
N GLN A 247 -0.44 -1.62 -14.87
CA GLN A 247 0.10 -0.36 -15.40
C GLN A 247 1.25 -0.61 -16.38
N LEU A 248 2.18 -1.50 -16.02
CA LEU A 248 3.33 -1.86 -16.86
C LEU A 248 2.89 -2.59 -18.13
N TRP A 249 1.99 -3.56 -18.03
CA TRP A 249 1.45 -4.25 -19.21
C TRP A 249 0.69 -3.31 -20.13
N SER A 250 -0.12 -2.40 -19.58
CA SER A 250 -0.86 -1.43 -20.38
C SER A 250 0.09 -0.49 -21.11
N ALA A 251 1.13 0.01 -20.42
CA ALA A 251 2.14 0.87 -21.02
C ALA A 251 2.96 0.13 -22.10
N ALA A 252 3.37 -1.11 -21.87
CA ALA A 252 4.12 -1.91 -22.85
C ALA A 252 3.28 -2.22 -24.10
N ALA A 253 1.99 -2.52 -23.92
CA ALA A 253 1.06 -2.74 -25.02
C ALA A 253 0.81 -1.45 -25.85
N GLU A 254 0.69 -0.30 -25.19
CA GLU A 254 0.56 0.99 -25.86
C GLU A 254 1.79 1.29 -26.71
N GLU A 255 3.00 1.08 -26.18
CA GLU A 255 4.25 1.35 -26.90
C GLU A 255 4.43 0.43 -28.11
N ALA A 256 4.22 -0.87 -27.96
CA ALA A 256 4.24 -1.82 -29.08
C ALA A 256 3.24 -1.44 -30.20
N SER A 257 2.10 -0.85 -29.83
CA SER A 257 1.10 -0.38 -30.80
C SER A 257 1.52 0.89 -31.55
N LYS A 258 2.33 1.76 -30.93
CA LYS A 258 2.89 2.97 -31.57
C LYS A 258 3.97 2.57 -32.56
N ASP A 259 4.88 1.69 -32.16
CA ASP A 259 5.96 1.17 -33.00
C ASP A 259 5.40 0.56 -34.30
N ALA A 260 4.39 -0.31 -34.17
CA ALA A 260 3.73 -0.95 -35.30
C ALA A 260 3.02 0.01 -36.27
N LYS A 261 2.65 1.22 -35.83
CA LYS A 261 2.05 2.26 -36.69
C LYS A 261 3.10 3.16 -37.34
N SER A 262 4.30 3.22 -36.77
CA SER A 262 5.42 4.04 -37.27
C SER A 262 6.34 3.29 -38.25
N ALA A 263 6.27 1.95 -38.27
CA ALA A 263 6.98 1.06 -39.19
C ALA A 263 6.28 0.91 -40.54
#